data_AF-A0A9X4IAE3-F1
#
_entry.id   AF-A0A9X4IAE3-F1
#
_cell.length_a   1.000
_cell.length_b   1.000
_cell.length_c   1.000
_cell.angle_alpha   90.00
_cell.angle_beta   90.00
_cell.angle_gamma   90.00
#
_symmetry.space_group_name_H-M   'P 1'
#
loop_
_entity.id
_entity.type
_entity.pdbx_description
1 polymer ?
#
loop_
_entity_poly.entity_id
_entity_poly.type
_entity_poly.pdbx_seq_one_letter_code
_entity_poly.pdbx_strand_id
1 'polypeptide(L)'
;MSERQSKVWYKEPWPWILMAGPMIVVIAGLSTFYIAKTNMADLVSDDYYKEGKYIDLNLKRDREALKRNMAAQVLVSPEGNSAKVFVSGDFDRSTPLKLVFLHPAKKEQDQTVELSADQAVSGDKALYSAAFRTLPKTQHWYVRVEDAAGVWRLDDKWIVSQGHAVNLQPKDYAKK
;
A
#
# COMPACT_ATOMS: atom_id res chain seq x y z
N MET A 1 -10.59 75.70 33.94
CA MET A 1 -10.02 74.35 33.71
C MET A 1 -11.00 73.58 32.86
N SER A 2 -10.76 73.41 31.56
CA SER A 2 -11.61 72.56 30.71
C SER A 2 -11.08 71.13 30.77
N GLU A 3 -11.83 70.25 31.43
CA GLU A 3 -11.60 68.81 31.37
C GLU A 3 -11.82 68.31 29.94
N ARG A 4 -10.76 67.77 29.32
CA ARG A 4 -10.90 67.00 28.08
C ARG A 4 -11.42 65.61 28.46
N GLN A 5 -12.73 65.41 28.34
CA GLN A 5 -13.34 64.08 28.40
C GLN A 5 -12.68 63.19 27.33
N SER A 6 -11.88 62.22 27.77
CA SER A 6 -11.19 61.28 26.87
C SER A 6 -12.22 60.36 26.24
N LYS A 7 -12.45 60.50 24.93
CA LYS A 7 -13.38 59.65 24.18
C LYS A 7 -12.90 58.20 24.22
N VAL A 8 -13.79 57.29 24.63
CA VAL A 8 -13.43 55.89 24.89
C VAL A 8 -13.39 55.10 23.58
N TRP A 9 -12.19 54.67 23.18
CA TRP A 9 -11.85 54.21 21.83
C TRP A 9 -12.63 52.97 21.33
N TYR A 10 -13.01 52.05 22.22
CA TYR A 10 -13.70 50.81 21.85
C TYR A 10 -15.15 51.00 21.42
N LYS A 11 -15.75 52.18 21.68
CA LYS A 11 -17.13 52.51 21.29
C LYS A 11 -17.24 53.06 19.86
N GLU A 12 -16.11 53.39 19.24
CA GLU A 12 -16.08 53.86 17.85
C GLU A 12 -16.00 52.66 16.90
N PRO A 13 -16.70 52.70 15.74
CA PRO A 13 -16.67 51.59 14.78
C PRO A 13 -15.35 51.50 13.99
N TRP A 14 -14.61 52.61 13.87
CA TRP A 14 -13.41 52.71 13.03
C TRP A 14 -12.25 51.79 13.44
N PRO A 15 -11.88 51.65 14.72
CA PRO A 15 -10.87 50.69 15.15
C PRO A 15 -11.23 49.23 14.82
N TRP A 16 -12.52 48.87 14.94
CA TRP A 16 -13.00 47.53 14.62
C TRP A 16 -12.92 47.21 13.13
N ILE A 17 -13.25 48.18 12.27
CA ILE A 17 -13.10 48.03 10.80
C ILE A 17 -11.63 47.84 10.42
N LEU A 18 -10.73 48.61 11.05
CA LEU A 18 -9.29 48.53 10.78
C LEU A 18 -8.68 47.21 11.29
N MET A 19 -9.21 46.66 12.40
CA MET A 19 -8.83 45.33 12.93
C MET A 19 -9.44 44.16 12.14
N ALA A 20 -10.57 44.36 11.46
CA ALA A 20 -11.28 43.30 10.75
C ALA A 20 -10.43 42.69 9.62
N GLY A 21 -9.72 43.51 8.86
CA GLY A 21 -8.84 43.05 7.76
C GLY A 21 -7.79 42.04 8.24
N PRO A 22 -6.92 42.40 9.21
CA PRO A 22 -5.95 41.48 9.79
C PRO A 22 -6.57 40.22 10.40
N MET A 23 -7.70 40.33 11.10
CA MET A 23 -8.38 39.16 11.67
C MET A 23 -8.86 38.17 10.61
N ILE A 24 -9.40 38.66 9.49
CA ILE A 24 -9.83 37.79 8.38
C ILE A 24 -8.63 37.02 7.82
N VAL A 25 -7.48 37.68 7.65
CA VAL A 25 -6.26 37.02 7.14
C VAL A 25 -5.77 35.94 8.11
N VAL A 26 -5.81 36.19 9.42
CA VAL A 26 -5.43 35.19 10.43
C VAL A 26 -6.37 33.98 10.40
N ILE A 27 -7.69 34.21 10.33
CA ILE A 27 -8.69 33.13 10.25
C ILE A 27 -8.52 32.33 8.96
N ALA A 28 -8.32 33.00 7.83
CA ALA A 28 -8.06 32.36 6.55
C ALA A 28 -6.77 31.52 6.60
N GLY A 29 -5.68 32.06 7.12
CA GLY A 29 -4.41 31.35 7.30
C GLY A 29 -4.53 30.11 8.19
N LEU A 30 -5.25 30.21 9.32
CA LEU A 30 -5.52 29.08 10.20
C LEU A 30 -6.43 28.02 9.53
N SER A 31 -7.41 28.45 8.74
CA SER A 31 -8.30 27.57 7.99
C SER A 31 -7.54 26.82 6.90
N THR A 32 -6.70 27.51 6.14
CA THR A 32 -5.80 26.92 5.14
C THR A 32 -4.79 25.98 5.80
N PHE A 33 -4.21 26.35 6.94
CA PHE A 33 -3.32 25.48 7.71
C PHE A 33 -4.04 24.22 8.19
N TYR A 34 -5.29 24.34 8.66
CA TYR A 34 -6.12 23.22 9.06
C TYR A 34 -6.40 22.28 7.87
N ILE A 35 -6.81 22.83 6.74
CA ILE A 35 -7.01 22.09 5.48
C ILE A 35 -5.72 21.39 5.06
N ALA A 36 -4.57 22.07 5.13
CA ALA A 36 -3.28 21.49 4.79
C ALA A 36 -2.91 20.34 5.73
N LYS A 37 -3.11 20.49 7.05
CA LYS A 37 -2.85 19.43 8.03
C LYS A 37 -3.78 18.22 7.83
N THR A 38 -5.06 18.43 7.53
CA THR A 38 -6.02 17.34 7.31
C THR A 38 -5.87 16.70 5.93
N ASN A 39 -5.33 17.42 4.95
CA ASN A 39 -5.04 16.92 3.59
C ASN A 39 -3.55 16.67 3.36
N MET A 40 -2.74 16.56 4.42
CA MET A 40 -1.45 15.91 4.35
C MET A 40 -1.73 14.42 4.09
N ALA A 41 -2.05 14.13 2.83
CA ALA A 41 -1.65 12.89 2.23
C ALA A 41 -0.17 12.74 2.58
N ASP A 42 0.12 11.67 3.30
CA ASP A 42 1.42 11.24 3.79
C ASP A 42 2.38 11.05 2.61
N LEU A 43 2.83 12.17 2.01
CA LEU A 43 3.58 12.20 0.76
C LEU A 43 4.94 12.85 0.99
N VAL A 44 5.95 12.00 0.79
CA VAL A 44 7.17 12.36 0.06
C VAL A 44 8.13 13.27 0.81
N SER A 45 8.79 12.71 1.83
CA SER A 45 10.21 13.03 2.03
C SER A 45 10.97 11.84 2.59
N ASP A 46 10.38 11.13 3.55
CA ASP A 46 11.06 10.02 4.23
C ASP A 46 10.97 8.70 3.45
N ASP A 47 9.96 8.56 2.58
CA ASP A 47 9.79 7.37 1.73
C ASP A 47 10.66 7.39 0.47
N TYR A 48 10.99 8.54 -0.11
CA TYR A 48 11.73 8.60 -1.39
C TYR A 48 13.18 8.08 -1.26
N TYR A 49 13.85 8.35 -0.14
CA TYR A 49 15.19 7.83 0.13
C TYR A 49 15.16 6.34 0.49
N LYS A 50 14.06 5.88 1.10
CA LYS A 50 13.82 4.46 1.37
C LYS A 50 13.44 3.72 0.08
N GLU A 51 12.80 4.38 -0.88
CA GLU A 51 12.34 3.81 -2.14
C GLU A 51 13.49 3.29 -2.99
N GLY A 52 14.61 4.03 -3.08
CA GLY A 52 15.84 3.56 -3.74
C GLY A 52 16.39 2.26 -3.13
N LYS A 53 16.43 2.17 -1.80
CA LYS A 53 16.86 0.95 -1.08
C LYS A 53 15.88 -0.21 -1.27
N TYR A 54 14.58 0.08 -1.31
CA TYR A 54 13.55 -0.94 -1.55
C TYR A 54 13.57 -1.43 -2.99
N ILE A 55 13.93 -0.60 -3.98
CA ILE A 55 14.14 -1.03 -5.36
C ILE A 55 15.29 -2.02 -5.45
N ASP A 56 16.44 -1.74 -4.84
CA ASP A 56 17.59 -2.66 -4.83
C ASP A 56 17.27 -3.98 -4.12
N LEU A 57 16.57 -3.91 -2.99
CA LEU A 57 16.14 -5.10 -2.26
C LEU A 57 15.18 -5.94 -3.10
N ASN A 58 14.18 -5.31 -3.70
CA ASN A 58 13.21 -5.96 -4.57
C ASN A 58 13.90 -6.62 -5.78
N LEU A 59 14.84 -5.92 -6.43
CA LEU A 59 15.59 -6.43 -7.56
C LEU A 59 16.44 -7.66 -7.18
N LYS A 60 17.04 -7.64 -5.99
CA LYS A 60 17.75 -8.82 -5.45
C LYS A 60 16.79 -9.99 -5.27
N ARG A 61 15.63 -9.76 -4.66
CA ARG A 61 14.61 -10.79 -4.42
C ARG A 61 14.05 -11.39 -5.71
N ASP A 62 13.84 -10.56 -6.72
CA ASP A 62 13.38 -11.00 -8.05
C ASP A 62 14.46 -11.85 -8.75
N ARG A 63 15.73 -11.43 -8.64
CA ARG A 63 16.86 -12.21 -9.17
C ARG A 63 17.03 -13.54 -8.46
N GLU A 64 16.85 -13.57 -7.15
CA GLU A 64 16.87 -14.80 -6.36
C GLU A 64 15.73 -15.75 -6.77
N ALA A 65 14.54 -15.23 -7.07
CA ALA A 65 13.44 -16.02 -7.65
C ALA A 65 13.76 -16.55 -9.06
N LEU A 66 14.40 -15.73 -9.93
CA LEU A 66 14.84 -16.15 -11.26
C LEU A 66 15.87 -17.28 -11.20
N LYS A 67 16.92 -17.14 -10.38
CA LYS A 67 17.97 -18.16 -10.23
C LYS A 67 17.41 -19.52 -9.80
N ARG A 68 16.36 -19.50 -8.98
CA ARG A 68 15.67 -20.68 -8.45
C ARG A 68 14.58 -21.21 -9.38
N ASN A 69 14.43 -20.64 -10.59
CA ASN A 69 13.37 -20.96 -11.55
C ASN A 69 11.98 -20.98 -10.90
N MET A 70 11.73 -20.01 -10.01
CA MET A 70 10.50 -19.98 -9.25
C MET A 70 9.33 -19.54 -10.12
N ALA A 71 8.18 -20.16 -9.88
CA ALA A 71 6.91 -19.71 -10.44
C ALA A 71 5.80 -20.08 -9.46
N ALA A 72 4.73 -19.29 -9.42
CA ALA A 72 3.58 -19.62 -8.62
C ALA A 72 2.30 -19.44 -9.43
N GLN A 73 1.28 -20.23 -9.11
CA GLN A 73 -0.08 -20.03 -9.61
C GLN A 73 -1.00 -19.87 -8.42
N VAL A 74 -1.70 -18.76 -8.35
CA VAL A 74 -2.68 -18.46 -7.32
C VAL A 74 -4.07 -18.63 -7.92
N LEU A 75 -4.87 -19.53 -7.35
CA LEU A 75 -6.27 -19.72 -7.66
C LEU A 75 -7.09 -19.15 -6.52
N VAL A 76 -7.71 -17.99 -6.73
CA VAL A 76 -8.59 -17.35 -5.76
C VAL A 76 -9.97 -18.00 -5.84
N SER A 77 -10.67 -18.11 -4.72
CA SER A 77 -12.04 -18.61 -4.70
C SER A 77 -12.99 -17.62 -5.40
N PRO A 78 -14.09 -18.08 -6.02
CA PRO A 78 -15.11 -17.19 -6.58
C PRO A 78 -15.70 -16.22 -5.54
N GLU A 79 -15.73 -16.63 -4.27
CA GLU A 79 -16.18 -15.83 -3.12
C GLU A 79 -15.14 -14.80 -2.68
N GLY A 80 -13.90 -14.89 -3.18
CA GLY A 80 -12.81 -13.95 -2.90
C GLY A 80 -12.35 -13.95 -1.45
N ASN A 81 -12.47 -15.08 -0.74
CA ASN A 81 -12.15 -15.22 0.69
C ASN A 81 -11.09 -16.30 0.98
N SER A 82 -10.68 -17.04 -0.04
CA SER A 82 -9.63 -18.05 0.09
C SER A 82 -8.86 -18.18 -1.23
N ALA A 83 -7.67 -18.74 -1.18
CA ALA A 83 -6.89 -19.06 -2.36
C ALA A 83 -6.08 -20.34 -2.18
N LYS A 84 -5.89 -21.06 -3.29
CA LYS A 84 -4.91 -22.13 -3.41
C LYS A 84 -3.70 -21.62 -4.17
N VAL A 85 -2.52 -21.85 -3.66
CA VAL A 85 -1.26 -21.39 -4.25
C VAL A 85 -0.39 -22.59 -4.58
N PHE A 86 -0.07 -22.75 -5.85
CA PHE A 86 0.87 -23.77 -6.32
C PHE A 86 2.21 -23.09 -6.55
N VAL A 87 3.23 -23.45 -5.79
CA VAL A 87 4.59 -22.90 -5.94
C VAL A 87 5.51 -23.97 -6.50
N SER A 88 6.26 -23.61 -7.54
CA SER A 88 7.34 -24.41 -8.14
C SER A 88 8.65 -23.67 -8.09
N GLY A 89 9.75 -24.41 -8.17
CA GLY A 89 11.12 -23.91 -8.13
C GLY A 89 11.91 -24.51 -6.99
N ASP A 90 13.18 -24.12 -6.90
CA ASP A 90 14.08 -24.55 -5.83
C ASP A 90 13.98 -23.58 -4.64
N PHE A 91 13.17 -23.92 -3.64
CA PHE A 91 13.02 -23.12 -2.43
C PHE A 91 12.84 -24.00 -1.20
N ASP A 92 13.19 -23.47 -0.04
CA ASP A 92 13.03 -24.17 1.23
C ASP A 92 11.55 -24.22 1.63
N ARG A 93 10.96 -25.42 1.53
CA ARG A 93 9.56 -25.68 1.87
C ARG A 93 9.27 -25.58 3.37
N SER A 94 10.29 -25.63 4.22
CA SER A 94 10.14 -25.42 5.66
C SER A 94 9.95 -23.94 6.01
N THR A 95 10.30 -23.04 5.10
CA THR A 95 10.16 -21.61 5.35
C THR A 95 8.72 -21.15 5.08
N PRO A 96 8.07 -20.46 6.03
CA PRO A 96 6.71 -19.97 5.84
C PRO A 96 6.61 -19.01 4.67
N LEU A 97 5.58 -19.18 3.85
CA LEU A 97 5.31 -18.30 2.73
C LEU A 97 4.16 -17.34 3.07
N LYS A 98 4.13 -16.19 2.41
CA LYS A 98 3.10 -15.16 2.55
C LYS A 98 2.48 -14.88 1.19
N LEU A 99 1.16 -14.72 1.20
CA LEU A 99 0.38 -14.22 0.09
C LEU A 99 -0.07 -12.80 0.41
N VAL A 100 0.29 -11.86 -0.46
CA VAL A 100 0.00 -10.44 -0.31
C VAL A 100 -0.90 -9.99 -1.47
N PHE A 101 -2.03 -9.39 -1.13
CA PHE A 101 -2.91 -8.70 -2.05
C PHE A 101 -2.76 -7.19 -1.82
N LEU A 102 -2.32 -6.48 -2.86
CA LEU A 102 -2.19 -5.03 -2.84
C LEU A 102 -3.31 -4.42 -3.66
N HIS A 103 -4.10 -3.55 -3.03
CA HIS A 103 -5.15 -2.81 -3.70
C HIS A 103 -4.53 -1.66 -4.53
N PRO A 104 -5.00 -1.40 -5.76
CA PRO A 104 -4.39 -0.38 -6.63
C PRO A 104 -4.51 1.07 -6.15
N ALA A 105 -5.17 1.35 -5.02
CA ALA A 105 -5.54 2.71 -4.62
C ALA A 105 -5.76 2.91 -3.11
N LYS A 106 -5.97 1.84 -2.34
CA LYS A 106 -6.38 1.92 -0.92
C LYS A 106 -5.53 0.97 -0.11
N LYS A 107 -4.46 1.48 0.49
CA LYS A 107 -3.50 0.69 1.26
C LYS A 107 -4.16 -0.03 2.45
N GLU A 108 -5.24 0.53 2.97
CA GLU A 108 -6.03 -0.05 4.07
C GLU A 108 -6.76 -1.33 3.66
N GLN A 109 -6.88 -1.58 2.34
CA GLN A 109 -7.50 -2.78 1.78
C GLN A 109 -6.47 -3.85 1.40
N ASP A 110 -5.18 -3.55 1.57
CA ASP A 110 -4.12 -4.53 1.38
C ASP A 110 -4.24 -5.63 2.43
N GLN A 111 -4.04 -6.87 2.00
CA GLN A 111 -4.09 -8.02 2.89
C GLN A 111 -2.82 -8.85 2.74
N THR A 112 -2.22 -9.22 3.87
CA THR A 112 -1.11 -10.16 3.93
C THR A 112 -1.54 -11.35 4.76
N VAL A 113 -1.34 -12.55 4.22
CA VAL A 113 -1.85 -13.79 4.76
C VAL A 113 -0.72 -14.82 4.73
N GLU A 114 -0.49 -15.51 5.83
CA GLU A 114 0.46 -16.62 5.84
C GLU A 114 -0.14 -17.84 5.14
N LEU A 115 0.66 -18.46 4.28
CA LEU A 115 0.29 -19.63 3.53
C LEU A 115 0.41 -20.88 4.41
N SER A 116 -0.68 -21.62 4.55
CA SER A 116 -0.67 -22.93 5.18
C SER A 116 -0.25 -23.97 4.15
N ALA A 117 0.88 -24.64 4.40
CA ALA A 117 1.31 -25.76 3.57
C ALA A 117 0.27 -26.87 3.62
N ASP A 118 -0.26 -27.24 2.46
CA ASP A 118 -1.08 -28.43 2.32
C ASP A 118 -0.11 -29.60 2.12
N GLN A 119 -0.25 -30.70 2.87
CA GLN A 119 0.67 -31.85 2.74
C GLN A 119 0.54 -32.54 1.37
N ALA A 120 -0.45 -32.15 0.57
CA ALA A 120 -0.61 -32.58 -0.81
C ALA A 120 0.41 -31.90 -1.73
N VAL A 121 1.25 -32.71 -2.39
CA VAL A 121 2.11 -32.23 -3.48
C VAL A 121 1.43 -32.54 -4.81
N SER A 122 1.36 -31.56 -5.72
CA SER A 122 0.83 -31.75 -7.06
C SER A 122 2.00 -31.83 -8.05
N GLY A 123 2.53 -33.05 -8.25
CA GLY A 123 3.75 -33.27 -9.04
C GLY A 123 4.97 -32.60 -8.39
N ASP A 124 5.64 -31.70 -9.12
CA ASP A 124 6.77 -30.91 -8.59
C ASP A 124 6.35 -29.62 -7.86
N LYS A 125 5.03 -29.35 -7.75
CA LYS A 125 4.49 -28.14 -7.15
C LYS A 125 4.07 -28.39 -5.71
N ALA A 126 4.55 -27.54 -4.81
CA ALA A 126 4.05 -27.49 -3.45
C ALA A 126 2.70 -26.74 -3.43
N LEU A 127 1.68 -27.35 -2.83
CA LEU A 127 0.37 -26.72 -2.66
C LEU A 127 0.29 -26.04 -1.31
N TYR A 128 -0.21 -24.82 -1.33
CA TYR A 128 -0.51 -24.03 -0.15
C TYR A 128 -1.96 -23.55 -0.21
N SER A 129 -2.55 -23.34 0.95
CA SER A 129 -3.87 -22.76 1.10
C SER A 129 -3.81 -21.50 1.96
N ALA A 130 -4.62 -20.51 1.60
CA ALA A 130 -4.81 -19.29 2.38
C ALA A 130 -6.30 -19.00 2.54
N ALA A 131 -6.67 -18.58 3.75
CA ALA A 131 -7.98 -18.04 4.06
C ALA A 131 -7.81 -16.58 4.51
N PHE A 132 -8.65 -15.69 3.98
CA PHE A 132 -8.52 -14.26 4.18
C PHE A 132 -9.87 -13.54 4.17
N ARG A 133 -9.85 -12.26 4.54
CA ARG A 133 -11.08 -11.45 4.53
C ARG A 133 -11.50 -11.23 3.08
N THR A 134 -12.79 -11.32 2.81
CA THR A 134 -13.33 -11.12 1.46
C THR A 134 -12.75 -9.88 0.80
N LEU A 135 -12.11 -10.08 -0.35
CA LEU A 135 -11.49 -9.01 -1.11
C LEU A 135 -12.58 -8.06 -1.65
N PRO A 136 -12.42 -6.74 -1.48
CA PRO A 136 -13.29 -5.76 -2.12
C PRO A 136 -13.37 -5.94 -3.64
N LYS A 137 -14.52 -5.62 -4.24
CA LYS A 137 -14.68 -5.64 -5.69
C LYS A 137 -13.86 -4.52 -6.33
N THR A 138 -12.92 -4.90 -7.19
CA THR A 138 -12.08 -4.00 -7.99
C THR A 138 -11.77 -4.66 -9.33
N GLN A 139 -11.24 -3.89 -10.28
CA GLN A 139 -10.87 -4.39 -11.61
C GLN A 139 -9.62 -5.26 -11.58
N HIS A 140 -8.66 -4.91 -10.72
CA HIS A 140 -7.40 -5.62 -10.61
C HIS A 140 -6.80 -5.51 -9.20
N TRP A 141 -5.99 -6.50 -8.86
CA TRP A 141 -5.14 -6.55 -7.68
C TRP A 141 -3.70 -6.78 -8.11
N TYR A 142 -2.73 -6.36 -7.31
CA TYR A 142 -1.38 -6.90 -7.42
C TYR A 142 -1.23 -8.02 -6.41
N VAL A 143 -0.96 -9.21 -6.90
CA VAL A 143 -0.82 -10.41 -6.09
C VAL A 143 0.65 -10.74 -6.00
N ARG A 144 1.14 -10.95 -4.78
CA ARG A 144 2.52 -11.31 -4.51
C ARG A 144 2.59 -12.53 -3.62
N VAL A 145 3.47 -13.46 -3.96
CA VAL A 145 3.90 -14.54 -3.09
C VAL A 145 5.34 -14.28 -2.70
N GLU A 146 5.64 -14.37 -1.41
CA GLU A 146 6.99 -14.18 -0.91
C GLU A 146 7.28 -15.09 0.27
N ASP A 147 8.56 -15.34 0.48
CA ASP A 147 9.07 -15.99 1.68
C ASP A 147 9.04 -15.02 2.87
N ALA A 148 8.67 -15.52 4.06
CA ALA A 148 8.76 -14.80 5.33
C ALA A 148 10.17 -14.29 5.65
N ALA A 149 11.23 -14.96 5.19
CA ALA A 149 12.62 -14.50 5.31
C ALA A 149 12.98 -13.38 4.32
N GLY A 150 12.11 -13.07 3.36
CA GLY A 150 12.30 -11.99 2.39
C GLY A 150 13.39 -12.26 1.35
N VAL A 151 13.75 -13.54 1.12
CA VAL A 151 14.82 -13.93 0.19
C VAL A 151 14.40 -13.75 -1.28
N TRP A 152 13.17 -14.11 -1.59
CA TRP A 152 12.62 -14.04 -2.94
C TRP A 152 11.19 -13.47 -2.91
N ARG A 153 10.69 -13.08 -4.10
CA ARG A 153 9.31 -12.67 -4.31
C ARG A 153 8.87 -13.01 -5.73
N LEU A 154 7.58 -13.23 -5.91
CA LEU A 154 6.90 -13.40 -7.19
C LEU A 154 5.70 -12.46 -7.17
N ASP A 155 5.57 -11.56 -8.13
CA ASP A 155 4.45 -10.62 -8.17
C ASP A 155 3.92 -10.40 -9.58
N ASP A 156 2.59 -10.35 -9.69
CA ASP A 156 1.91 -10.03 -10.95
C ASP A 156 0.55 -9.36 -10.68
N LYS A 157 0.01 -8.75 -11.73
CA LYS A 157 -1.30 -8.10 -11.71
C LYS A 157 -2.37 -9.13 -12.04
N TRP A 158 -3.26 -9.38 -11.08
CA TRP A 158 -4.45 -10.19 -11.29
C TRP A 158 -5.61 -9.32 -11.78
N ILE A 159 -6.12 -9.58 -12.98
CA ILE A 159 -7.30 -8.93 -13.53
C ILE A 159 -8.52 -9.81 -13.22
N VAL A 160 -9.40 -9.33 -12.34
CA VAL A 160 -10.51 -10.13 -11.78
C VAL A 160 -11.49 -10.58 -12.87
N SER A 161 -11.66 -9.78 -13.93
CA SER A 161 -12.53 -10.13 -15.06
C SER A 161 -11.97 -11.21 -16.00
N GLN A 162 -10.67 -11.51 -15.93
CA GLN A 162 -10.03 -12.54 -16.75
C GLN A 162 -10.07 -13.93 -16.11
N GLY A 163 -10.71 -14.06 -14.95
CA GLY A 163 -10.85 -15.29 -14.20
C GLY A 163 -10.24 -15.21 -12.81
N HIS A 164 -10.27 -16.33 -12.10
CA HIS A 164 -9.82 -16.41 -10.70
C HIS A 164 -8.41 -16.99 -10.55
N ALA A 165 -7.67 -17.12 -11.65
CA ALA A 165 -6.32 -17.63 -11.67
C ALA A 165 -5.33 -16.53 -12.05
N VAL A 166 -4.21 -16.45 -11.35
CA VAL A 166 -3.08 -15.60 -11.72
C VAL A 166 -1.79 -16.41 -11.66
N ASN A 167 -0.99 -16.31 -12.72
CA ASN A 167 0.33 -16.91 -12.77
C ASN A 167 1.34 -15.82 -12.38
N LEU A 168 2.15 -16.09 -11.38
CA LEU A 168 3.19 -15.21 -10.89
C LEU A 168 4.53 -15.71 -11.40
N GLN A 169 5.26 -14.83 -12.08
CA GLN A 169 6.60 -15.09 -12.56
C GLN A 169 7.58 -14.04 -11.99
N PRO A 170 8.84 -14.40 -11.78
CA PRO A 170 9.86 -13.43 -11.41
C PRO A 170 10.02 -12.37 -12.51
N LYS A 171 10.16 -11.11 -12.13
CA LYS A 171 10.42 -10.04 -13.11
C LYS A 171 11.88 -10.03 -13.51
N ASP A 172 12.13 -10.18 -14.81
CA ASP A 172 13.45 -10.01 -15.39
C ASP A 172 13.65 -8.56 -15.86
N TYR A 173 14.36 -7.79 -15.06
CA TYR A 173 14.70 -6.40 -15.36
C TYR A 173 15.88 -6.26 -16.33
N ALA A 174 16.57 -7.35 -16.69
CA ALA A 174 17.71 -7.31 -17.61
C ALA A 174 17.30 -7.31 -19.10
N LYS A 175 16.02 -7.59 -19.41
CA LYS A 175 15.48 -7.66 -20.78
C LYS A 175 14.82 -6.36 -21.27
N LYS A 176 15.13 -5.20 -20.69
CA LYS A 176 14.61 -3.90 -21.13
C LYS A 176 15.61 -3.12 -21.96
#